data_AF-A0A6A4HI55-F1
#
_entry.id   AF-A0A6A4HI55-F1
#
_cell.length_a   1.000
_cell.length_b   1.000
_cell.length_c   1.000
_cell.angle_alpha   90.00
_cell.angle_beta   90.00
_cell.angle_gamma   90.00
#
_symmetry.space_group_name_H-M   'P 1'
#
loop_
_entity.id
_entity.type
_entity.pdbx_description
1 polymer ?
#
loop_
_entity_poly.entity_id
_entity_poly.type
_entity_poly.pdbx_seq_one_letter_code
_entity_poly.pdbx_strand_id
1 'polypeptide(L)'
;MLESTADWVYFLDDDVVPSPDVLNCAENIIRAHPKAAGFVGNTAFPPANTISTAALHLSGVTYFFEAMSQIPNDVPWGVSANLIACRNVSDGGDGVKFDLRFPKTGGGEDIDFCRQKRKYSISNGRQGFFPAPDMKVTHPWWNHGRRSYWRFYMWAIGDGALVAMYPEHCYRVWQPNCAETLLLWACVTGFMICQGMWPQYALRGALYTIIANVVHDCYRHLWRDADRTHNLNIEPKISGLSWGIAVIESSLIRMASEDVRETARRSLDIYSFDRLHKTITKYPFKKAGMELRPELKLLCFQYKSVM
;
A
#
# COMPACT_ATOMS: atom_id res chain seq x y z
N MET A 1 -15.93 12.79 -10.72
CA MET A 1 -15.48 14.20 -10.84
C MET A 1 -16.13 14.97 -11.98
N LEU A 2 -16.57 14.34 -13.08
CA LEU A 2 -17.10 15.04 -14.26
C LEU A 2 -18.38 15.84 -13.99
N GLU A 3 -19.23 15.39 -13.06
CA GLU A 3 -20.51 16.03 -12.73
C GLU A 3 -20.40 17.08 -11.60
N SER A 4 -19.25 17.19 -10.95
CA SER A 4 -19.02 18.20 -9.92
C SER A 4 -18.70 19.55 -10.57
N THR A 5 -19.05 20.65 -9.92
CA THR A 5 -18.65 22.03 -10.30
C THR A 5 -17.62 22.64 -9.33
N ALA A 6 -17.26 21.93 -8.26
CA ALA A 6 -16.31 22.42 -7.26
C ALA A 6 -14.86 22.43 -7.76
N ASP A 7 -14.04 23.35 -7.25
CA ASP A 7 -12.59 23.40 -7.52
C ASP A 7 -11.81 22.28 -6.85
N TRP A 8 -12.30 21.85 -5.68
CA TRP A 8 -11.72 20.81 -4.84
C TRP A 8 -12.73 19.69 -4.65
N VAL A 9 -12.26 18.46 -4.71
CA VAL A 9 -13.08 17.27 -4.48
C VAL A 9 -12.54 16.54 -3.27
N TYR A 10 -13.41 16.31 -2.29
CA TYR A 10 -13.10 15.53 -1.11
C TYR A 10 -13.64 14.10 -1.29
N PHE A 11 -12.73 13.14 -1.34
CA PHE A 11 -13.01 11.72 -1.28
C PHE A 11 -13.07 11.26 0.17
N LEU A 12 -14.17 10.58 0.49
CA LEU A 12 -14.45 9.92 1.75
C LEU A 12 -15.05 8.55 1.41
N ASP A 13 -14.63 7.51 2.12
CA ASP A 13 -15.26 6.20 2.02
C ASP A 13 -16.67 6.26 2.66
N ASP A 14 -17.55 5.32 2.33
CA ASP A 14 -18.94 5.33 2.80
C ASP A 14 -19.10 4.89 4.26
N ASP A 15 -18.07 4.27 4.84
CA ASP A 15 -18.07 3.74 6.20
C ASP A 15 -17.23 4.56 7.20
N VAL A 16 -16.55 5.63 6.77
CA VAL A 16 -15.75 6.47 7.69
C VAL A 16 -16.63 7.43 8.49
N VAL A 17 -16.18 7.72 9.71
CA VAL A 17 -16.78 8.73 10.58
C VAL A 17 -15.87 9.97 10.61
N PRO A 18 -16.23 11.07 9.93
CA PRO A 18 -15.44 12.30 9.96
C PRO A 18 -15.54 13.02 11.30
N SER A 19 -14.50 13.76 11.67
CA SER A 19 -14.58 14.70 12.79
C SER A 19 -15.59 15.82 12.49
N PRO A 20 -16.26 16.40 13.51
CA PRO A 20 -17.26 17.46 13.29
C PRO A 20 -16.72 18.70 12.57
N ASP A 21 -15.42 18.95 12.66
CA ASP A 21 -14.70 20.09 12.11
C ASP A 21 -13.96 19.80 10.80
N VAL A 22 -14.08 18.57 10.24
CA VAL A 22 -13.25 18.13 9.11
C VAL A 22 -13.30 19.07 7.89
N LEU A 23 -14.47 19.65 7.62
CA LEU A 23 -14.66 20.59 6.50
C LEU A 23 -14.01 21.95 6.77
N ASN A 24 -14.01 22.41 8.02
CA ASN A 24 -13.31 23.64 8.42
C ASN A 24 -11.80 23.44 8.28
N CYS A 25 -11.28 22.28 8.71
CA CYS A 25 -9.88 21.91 8.53
C CYS A 25 -9.50 21.83 7.05
N ALA A 26 -10.37 21.25 6.21
CA ALA A 26 -10.19 21.19 4.76
C ALA A 26 -10.14 22.59 4.13
N GLU A 27 -11.07 23.48 4.48
CA GLU A 27 -11.06 24.86 3.99
C GLU A 27 -9.77 25.59 4.38
N ASN A 28 -9.37 25.49 5.64
CA ASN A 28 -8.18 26.15 6.16
C ASN A 28 -6.91 25.72 5.41
N ILE A 29 -6.73 24.42 5.18
CA ILE A 29 -5.55 23.92 4.47
C ILE A 29 -5.57 24.27 2.97
N ILE A 30 -6.75 24.25 2.33
CA ILE A 30 -6.94 24.70 0.94
C ILE A 30 -6.51 26.17 0.80
N ARG A 31 -6.93 27.04 1.74
CA ARG A 31 -6.57 28.46 1.73
C ARG A 31 -5.09 28.69 1.98
N ALA A 32 -4.46 27.88 2.84
CA ALA A 32 -3.03 27.95 3.11
C ALA A 32 -2.18 27.50 1.90
N HIS A 33 -2.68 26.54 1.12
CA HIS A 33 -1.95 25.95 -0.02
C HIS A 33 -2.80 25.87 -1.30
N PRO A 34 -3.24 27.00 -1.89
CA PRO A 34 -4.16 27.01 -3.02
C PRO A 34 -3.56 26.43 -4.32
N LYS A 35 -2.23 26.26 -4.36
CA LYS A 35 -1.48 25.67 -5.47
C LYS A 35 -1.19 24.18 -5.29
N ALA A 36 -1.65 23.55 -4.21
CA ALA A 36 -1.47 22.11 -4.00
C ALA A 36 -2.18 21.27 -5.08
N ALA A 37 -1.65 20.08 -5.34
CA ALA A 37 -2.36 19.05 -6.10
C ALA A 37 -3.55 18.50 -5.29
N GLY A 38 -3.46 18.55 -3.96
CA GLY A 38 -4.43 17.99 -3.04
C GLY A 38 -3.89 17.90 -1.62
N PHE A 39 -4.68 17.29 -0.74
CA PHE A 39 -4.39 17.14 0.68
C PHE A 39 -4.67 15.72 1.15
N VAL A 40 -3.78 15.17 1.98
CA VAL A 40 -3.94 13.84 2.57
C VAL A 40 -4.29 13.98 4.03
N GLY A 41 -5.52 13.61 4.38
CA GLY A 41 -6.00 13.67 5.75
C GLY A 41 -5.52 12.52 6.62
N ASN A 42 -5.74 12.62 7.93
CA ASN A 42 -5.42 11.56 8.86
C ASN A 42 -6.60 10.58 8.98
N THR A 43 -6.37 9.31 8.66
CA THR A 43 -7.36 8.24 8.87
C THR A 43 -6.90 7.32 9.98
N ALA A 44 -7.60 7.35 11.11
CA ALA A 44 -7.31 6.49 12.25
C ALA A 44 -8.26 5.28 12.29
N PHE A 45 -7.78 4.18 12.87
CA PHE A 45 -8.63 3.06 13.27
C PHE A 45 -8.96 3.14 14.76
N PRO A 46 -10.14 2.64 15.19
CA PRO A 46 -10.44 2.41 16.60
C PRO A 46 -9.36 1.53 17.25
N PRO A 47 -9.19 1.60 18.58
CA PRO A 47 -8.23 0.75 19.28
C PRO A 47 -8.38 -0.74 18.88
N ALA A 48 -7.24 -1.39 18.65
CA ALA A 48 -7.21 -2.81 18.32
C ALA A 48 -7.48 -3.63 19.59
N ASN A 49 -8.70 -4.14 19.72
CA ASN A 49 -9.19 -4.83 20.90
C ASN A 49 -9.30 -6.37 20.76
N THR A 50 -8.90 -6.93 19.62
CA THR A 50 -8.93 -8.37 19.35
C THR A 50 -7.62 -8.84 18.74
N ILE A 51 -7.34 -10.15 18.82
CA ILE A 51 -6.17 -10.77 18.17
C ILE A 51 -6.12 -10.39 16.68
N SER A 52 -7.27 -10.41 16.00
CA SER A 52 -7.41 -10.09 14.58
C SER A 52 -7.02 -8.63 14.29
N THR A 53 -7.61 -7.67 15.00
CA THR A 53 -7.33 -6.24 14.78
C THR A 53 -5.89 -5.87 15.17
N ALA A 54 -5.33 -6.50 16.20
CA ALA A 54 -3.92 -6.33 16.55
C ALA A 54 -2.98 -6.96 15.50
N ALA A 55 -3.30 -8.14 14.97
CA ALA A 55 -2.54 -8.77 13.91
C ALA A 55 -2.51 -7.88 12.64
N LEU A 56 -3.63 -7.23 12.30
CA LEU A 56 -3.70 -6.27 11.19
C LEU A 56 -2.78 -5.07 11.42
N HIS A 57 -2.84 -4.43 12.59
CA HIS A 57 -1.91 -3.36 12.94
C HIS A 57 -0.44 -3.82 12.86
N LEU A 58 -0.11 -4.98 13.45
CA LEU A 58 1.24 -5.52 13.48
C LEU A 58 1.79 -5.89 12.11
N SER A 59 0.93 -6.35 11.20
CA SER A 59 1.32 -6.69 9.83
C SER A 59 1.71 -5.47 9.00
N GLY A 60 1.34 -4.26 9.45
CA GLY A 60 1.61 -3.00 8.77
C GLY A 60 0.71 -2.72 7.57
N VAL A 61 -0.27 -3.59 7.27
CA VAL A 61 -1.18 -3.40 6.13
C VAL A 61 -2.11 -2.19 6.27
N THR A 62 -2.25 -1.62 7.48
CA THR A 62 -3.02 -0.39 7.72
C THR A 62 -2.13 0.82 8.00
N TYR A 63 -0.80 0.67 7.95
CA TYR A 63 0.17 1.71 8.36
C TYR A 63 -0.04 3.04 7.62
N PHE A 64 -0.34 2.98 6.32
CA PHE A 64 -0.42 4.15 5.46
C PHE A 64 -1.66 5.03 5.69
N PHE A 65 -2.69 4.54 6.39
CA PHE A 65 -3.89 5.33 6.71
C PHE A 65 -3.57 6.52 7.63
N GLU A 66 -2.64 6.33 8.56
CA GLU A 66 -2.21 7.37 9.50
C GLU A 66 -0.88 8.00 9.09
N ALA A 67 0.08 7.18 8.63
CA ALA A 67 1.47 7.61 8.42
C ALA A 67 1.64 8.70 7.35
N MET A 68 0.77 8.75 6.35
CA MET A 68 0.91 9.74 5.26
C MET A 68 0.66 11.18 5.74
N SER A 69 -0.13 11.34 6.80
CA SER A 69 -0.36 12.65 7.44
C SER A 69 0.86 13.18 8.23
N GLN A 70 1.86 12.33 8.46
CA GLN A 70 3.08 12.67 9.22
C GLN A 70 4.23 13.14 8.32
N ILE A 71 4.08 13.02 6.99
CA ILE A 71 5.08 13.50 6.03
C ILE A 71 4.95 15.02 5.91
N PRO A 72 5.98 15.82 6.22
CA PRO A 72 5.83 17.26 6.43
C PRO A 72 5.45 18.04 5.16
N ASN A 73 5.91 17.59 4.00
CA ASN A 73 5.63 18.24 2.71
C ASN A 73 5.68 17.21 1.59
N ASP A 74 5.00 17.52 0.49
CA ASP A 74 5.03 16.74 -0.76
C ASP A 74 4.75 15.25 -0.55
N VAL A 75 3.59 14.99 0.06
CA VAL A 75 3.10 13.64 0.32
C VAL A 75 2.95 12.92 -1.03
N PRO A 76 3.49 11.70 -1.19
CA PRO A 76 3.49 11.03 -2.49
C PRO A 76 2.08 10.62 -2.92
N TRP A 77 1.24 10.23 -1.97
CA TRP A 77 -0.15 9.80 -2.17
C TRP A 77 -0.89 9.69 -0.81
N GLY A 78 -2.20 9.53 -0.85
CA GLY A 78 -3.03 9.26 0.33
C GLY A 78 -4.16 8.30 0.01
N VAL A 79 -4.71 7.65 1.04
CA VAL A 79 -5.86 6.74 0.89
C VAL A 79 -7.11 7.49 0.47
N SER A 80 -7.91 6.89 -0.42
CA SER A 80 -9.18 7.49 -0.89
C SER A 80 -10.17 7.80 0.24
N ALA A 81 -10.05 7.09 1.38
CA ALA A 81 -10.88 7.26 2.56
C ALA A 81 -10.82 8.69 3.17
N ASN A 82 -9.75 9.45 2.89
CA ASN A 82 -9.58 10.81 3.38
C ASN A 82 -8.62 11.63 2.52
N LEU A 83 -9.03 11.91 1.28
CA LEU A 83 -8.21 12.56 0.26
C LEU A 83 -8.94 13.74 -0.36
N ILE A 84 -8.30 14.91 -0.41
CA ILE A 84 -8.77 16.02 -1.23
C ILE A 84 -7.89 16.12 -2.47
N ALA A 85 -8.49 16.31 -3.64
CA ALA A 85 -7.77 16.59 -4.88
C ALA A 85 -8.26 17.90 -5.51
N CYS A 86 -7.32 18.69 -6.03
CA CYS A 86 -7.64 19.81 -6.89
C CYS A 86 -8.11 19.30 -8.25
N ARG A 87 -9.13 19.93 -8.82
CA ARG A 87 -9.59 19.64 -10.19
C ARG A 87 -8.88 20.46 -11.25
N ASN A 88 -8.21 21.55 -10.87
CA ASN A 88 -7.59 22.51 -11.78
C ASN A 88 -8.57 22.99 -12.87
N VAL A 89 -9.82 23.30 -12.48
CA VAL A 89 -10.89 23.68 -13.41
C VAL A 89 -10.51 24.93 -14.22
N SER A 90 -9.81 25.88 -13.59
CA SER A 90 -9.27 27.08 -14.26
C SER A 90 -8.35 26.77 -15.44
N ASP A 91 -7.70 25.60 -15.42
CA ASP A 91 -6.72 25.18 -16.42
C ASP A 91 -7.35 24.24 -17.47
N GLY A 92 -8.69 24.21 -17.56
CA GLY A 92 -9.44 23.28 -18.42
C GLY A 92 -9.62 21.87 -17.82
N GLY A 93 -9.18 21.68 -16.57
CA GLY A 93 -9.14 20.38 -15.90
C GLY A 93 -7.89 19.57 -16.24
N ASP A 94 -7.41 18.77 -15.29
CA ASP A 94 -6.18 17.97 -15.50
C ASP A 94 -6.38 16.65 -16.24
N GLY A 95 -7.63 16.26 -16.53
CA GLY A 95 -7.95 15.01 -17.22
C GLY A 95 -7.63 13.74 -16.43
N VAL A 96 -7.11 13.84 -15.21
CA VAL A 96 -6.71 12.67 -14.40
C VAL A 96 -7.95 11.97 -13.85
N LYS A 97 -8.01 10.66 -14.06
CA LYS A 97 -9.11 9.77 -13.64
C LYS A 97 -8.54 8.54 -12.95
N PHE A 98 -9.34 7.91 -12.10
CA PHE A 98 -9.01 6.59 -11.57
C PHE A 98 -8.93 5.58 -12.71
N ASP A 99 -7.86 4.79 -12.72
CA ASP A 99 -7.64 3.77 -13.73
C ASP A 99 -8.44 2.51 -13.40
N LEU A 100 -9.27 2.08 -14.35
CA LEU A 100 -10.17 0.92 -14.19
C LEU A 100 -9.44 -0.42 -14.26
N ARG A 101 -8.13 -0.43 -14.54
CA ARG A 101 -7.29 -1.64 -14.48
C ARG A 101 -7.11 -2.13 -13.04
N PHE A 102 -7.18 -1.24 -12.05
CA PHE A 102 -7.12 -1.63 -10.66
C PHE A 102 -8.42 -2.33 -10.24
N PRO A 103 -8.33 -3.45 -9.50
CA PRO A 103 -9.51 -4.14 -8.99
C PRO A 103 -10.31 -3.22 -8.06
N LYS A 104 -11.64 -3.22 -8.19
CA LYS A 104 -12.51 -2.56 -7.21
C LYS A 104 -12.22 -3.14 -5.83
N THR A 105 -12.02 -2.28 -4.83
CA THR A 105 -11.63 -2.65 -3.45
C THR A 105 -10.23 -3.25 -3.29
N GLY A 106 -9.41 -3.26 -4.35
CA GLY A 106 -8.07 -3.84 -4.32
C GLY A 106 -6.92 -2.86 -4.37
N GLY A 107 -7.17 -1.59 -4.08
CA GLY A 107 -6.13 -0.60 -3.79
C GLY A 107 -5.22 -0.28 -4.97
N GLY A 108 -4.35 0.71 -4.74
CA GLY A 108 -3.36 1.17 -5.70
C GLY A 108 -3.89 2.14 -6.76
N GLU A 109 -5.20 2.20 -6.97
CA GLU A 109 -5.82 3.23 -7.82
C GLU A 109 -5.66 4.64 -7.22
N ASP A 110 -5.66 4.73 -5.89
CA ASP A 110 -5.42 5.94 -5.13
C ASP A 110 -3.97 6.44 -5.28
N ILE A 111 -3.01 5.51 -5.23
CA ILE A 111 -1.59 5.77 -5.47
C ILE A 111 -1.37 6.28 -6.90
N ASP A 112 -1.91 5.56 -7.89
CA ASP A 112 -1.82 5.93 -9.29
C ASP A 112 -2.45 7.31 -9.55
N PHE A 113 -3.66 7.51 -9.04
CA PHE A 113 -4.39 8.78 -9.13
C PHE A 113 -3.58 9.95 -8.54
N CYS A 114 -3.08 9.81 -7.32
CA CYS A 114 -2.26 10.83 -6.67
C CYS A 114 -0.98 11.12 -7.45
N ARG A 115 -0.30 10.07 -7.95
CA ARG A 115 0.92 10.22 -8.73
C ARG A 115 0.67 11.00 -10.02
N GLN A 116 -0.41 10.68 -10.75
CA GLN A 116 -0.80 11.39 -11.97
C GLN A 116 -1.20 12.84 -11.69
N LYS A 117 -2.01 13.09 -10.65
CA LYS A 117 -2.36 14.45 -10.19
C LYS A 117 -1.14 15.27 -9.83
N ARG A 118 -0.22 14.70 -9.04
CA ARG A 118 1.03 15.35 -8.64
C ARG A 118 1.89 15.69 -9.86
N LYS A 119 2.05 14.73 -10.79
CA LYS A 119 2.80 14.95 -12.03
C LYS A 119 2.23 16.11 -12.85
N TYR A 120 0.91 16.13 -13.06
CA TYR A 120 0.23 17.22 -13.75
C TYR A 120 0.47 18.56 -13.05
N SER A 121 0.21 18.61 -11.73
CA SER A 121 0.34 19.83 -10.92
C SER A 121 1.75 20.42 -11.04
N ILE A 122 2.79 19.63 -10.80
CA ILE A 122 4.19 20.08 -10.88
C ILE A 122 4.56 20.51 -12.30
N SER A 123 4.12 19.77 -13.33
CA SER A 123 4.41 20.14 -14.73
C SER A 123 3.78 21.47 -15.16
N ASN A 124 2.74 21.92 -14.46
CA ASN A 124 2.07 23.20 -14.69
C ASN A 124 2.48 24.27 -13.67
N GLY A 125 3.65 24.14 -13.03
CA GLY A 125 4.18 25.15 -12.10
C GLY A 125 3.43 25.26 -10.77
N ARG A 126 2.65 24.24 -10.42
CA ARG A 126 1.93 24.12 -9.15
C ARG A 126 2.69 23.17 -8.20
N GLN A 127 2.11 22.84 -7.05
CA GLN A 127 2.75 22.06 -5.98
C GLN A 127 2.21 20.63 -5.90
N GLY A 128 2.91 19.77 -5.16
CA GLY A 128 2.46 18.41 -4.86
C GLY A 128 1.32 18.35 -3.84
N PHE A 129 1.13 17.17 -3.22
CA PHE A 129 0.17 17.02 -2.13
C PHE A 129 0.76 17.49 -0.81
N PHE A 130 -0.08 18.05 0.06
CA PHE A 130 0.31 18.43 1.42
C PHE A 130 -0.37 17.52 2.45
N PRO A 131 0.27 17.29 3.61
CA PRO A 131 -0.42 16.64 4.72
C PRO A 131 -1.51 17.56 5.27
N ALA A 132 -2.61 16.98 5.72
CA ALA A 132 -3.68 17.66 6.45
C ALA A 132 -4.01 16.88 7.73
N PRO A 133 -3.11 16.86 8.73
CA PRO A 133 -3.25 16.02 9.92
C PRO A 133 -4.47 16.34 10.77
N ASP A 134 -5.01 17.56 10.66
CA ASP A 134 -6.22 17.99 11.35
C ASP A 134 -7.52 17.57 10.65
N MET A 135 -7.45 17.19 9.36
CA MET A 135 -8.59 16.55 8.69
C MET A 135 -8.67 15.09 9.14
N LYS A 136 -9.34 14.85 10.26
CA LYS A 136 -9.41 13.55 10.92
C LYS A 136 -10.68 12.80 10.54
N VAL A 137 -10.51 11.54 10.16
CA VAL A 137 -11.62 10.59 10.03
C VAL A 137 -11.27 9.29 10.76
N THR A 138 -12.28 8.58 11.25
CA THR A 138 -12.13 7.26 11.87
C THR A 138 -12.73 6.21 10.94
N HIS A 139 -11.89 5.30 10.45
CA HIS A 139 -12.34 4.16 9.65
C HIS A 139 -12.69 2.99 10.59
N PRO A 140 -13.89 2.41 10.55
CA PRO A 140 -14.22 1.25 11.36
C PRO A 140 -13.39 0.04 10.93
N TRP A 141 -13.15 -0.91 11.83
CA TRP A 141 -12.56 -2.17 11.39
C TRP A 141 -13.50 -2.88 10.40
N TRP A 142 -12.99 -3.26 9.22
CA TRP A 142 -13.78 -4.04 8.26
C TRP A 142 -14.34 -5.30 8.91
N ASN A 143 -15.55 -5.69 8.49
CA ASN A 143 -16.24 -6.85 9.06
C ASN A 143 -16.37 -6.78 10.60
N HIS A 144 -16.49 -5.57 11.15
CA HIS A 144 -16.53 -5.30 12.59
C HIS A 144 -15.33 -5.90 13.35
N GLY A 145 -14.14 -5.90 12.73
CA GLY A 145 -12.91 -6.45 13.32
C GLY A 145 -12.78 -7.97 13.26
N ARG A 146 -13.79 -8.67 12.71
CA ARG A 146 -13.70 -10.12 12.47
C ARG A 146 -12.74 -10.40 11.32
N ARG A 147 -12.08 -11.55 11.39
CA ARG A 147 -11.12 -12.00 10.38
C ARG A 147 -11.73 -11.97 8.99
N SER A 148 -11.11 -11.22 8.10
CA SER A 148 -11.42 -11.17 6.68
C SER A 148 -10.15 -10.73 5.96
N TYR A 149 -9.51 -11.65 5.25
CA TYR A 149 -8.24 -11.38 4.58
C TYR A 149 -8.40 -11.01 3.10
N TRP A 150 -9.61 -11.17 2.57
CA TRP A 150 -9.89 -10.94 1.15
C TRP A 150 -9.56 -9.52 0.69
N ARG A 151 -9.82 -8.52 1.54
CA ARG A 151 -9.49 -7.12 1.23
C ARG A 151 -7.98 -6.90 1.12
N PHE A 152 -7.20 -7.42 2.06
CA PHE A 152 -5.75 -7.30 2.03
C PHE A 152 -5.12 -8.10 0.88
N TYR A 153 -5.72 -9.24 0.52
CA TYR A 153 -5.39 -9.96 -0.71
C TYR A 153 -5.62 -9.08 -1.94
N MET A 154 -6.78 -8.41 -2.03
CA MET A 154 -7.06 -7.51 -3.14
C MET A 154 -6.09 -6.33 -3.20
N TRP A 155 -5.73 -5.75 -2.05
CA TRP A 155 -4.68 -4.70 -1.96
C TRP A 155 -3.33 -5.17 -2.48
N ALA A 156 -2.93 -6.40 -2.16
CA ALA A 156 -1.69 -6.96 -2.68
C ALA A 156 -1.72 -7.12 -4.21
N ILE A 157 -2.89 -7.35 -4.82
CA ILE A 157 -3.04 -7.34 -6.29
C ILE A 157 -2.81 -5.93 -6.83
N GLY A 158 -3.43 -4.91 -6.23
CA GLY A 158 -3.22 -3.50 -6.61
C GLY A 158 -1.76 -3.07 -6.50
N ASP A 159 -1.09 -3.44 -5.41
CA ASP A 159 0.36 -3.23 -5.23
C ASP A 159 1.17 -3.88 -6.35
N GLY A 160 0.85 -5.13 -6.71
CA GLY A 160 1.53 -5.84 -7.80
C GLY A 160 1.35 -5.14 -9.14
N ALA A 161 0.17 -4.56 -9.38
CA ALA A 161 -0.10 -3.76 -10.57
C ALA A 161 0.72 -2.47 -10.63
N LEU A 162 0.88 -1.79 -9.49
CA LEU A 162 1.75 -0.61 -9.40
C LEU A 162 3.21 -0.95 -9.68
N VAL A 163 3.71 -2.09 -9.19
CA VAL A 163 5.09 -2.53 -9.45
C VAL A 163 5.34 -2.74 -10.96
N ALA A 164 4.36 -3.31 -11.67
CA ALA A 164 4.44 -3.49 -13.12
C ALA A 164 4.32 -2.15 -13.88
N MET A 165 3.44 -1.25 -13.42
CA MET A 165 3.19 0.04 -14.08
C MET A 165 4.31 1.06 -13.85
N TYR A 166 4.96 1.00 -12.69
CA TYR A 166 5.92 1.99 -12.20
C TYR A 166 7.23 1.35 -11.73
N PRO A 167 7.93 0.61 -12.62
CA PRO A 167 9.15 -0.11 -12.24
C PRO A 167 10.27 0.83 -11.78
N GLU A 168 10.25 2.10 -12.19
CA GLU A 168 11.22 3.11 -11.77
C GLU A 168 11.10 3.50 -10.28
N HIS A 169 9.95 3.22 -9.65
CA HIS A 169 9.70 3.47 -8.23
C HIS A 169 9.92 2.22 -7.38
N CYS A 170 10.40 1.14 -7.99
CA CYS A 170 10.71 -0.12 -7.35
C CYS A 170 12.21 -0.33 -7.24
N TYR A 171 12.64 -1.11 -6.27
CA TYR A 171 14.02 -1.58 -6.15
C TYR A 171 14.01 -3.10 -5.96
N ARG A 172 15.14 -3.73 -6.24
CA ARG A 172 15.34 -5.16 -6.02
C ARG A 172 16.20 -5.36 -4.78
N VAL A 173 15.82 -6.35 -3.99
CA VAL A 173 16.64 -6.86 -2.89
C VAL A 173 17.34 -8.13 -3.36
N TRP A 174 18.53 -8.41 -2.82
CA TRP A 174 19.26 -9.63 -3.20
C TRP A 174 18.74 -10.89 -2.52
N GLN A 175 18.17 -10.73 -1.33
CA GLN A 175 17.62 -11.82 -0.55
C GLN A 175 16.18 -12.10 -0.99
N PRO A 176 15.83 -13.36 -1.31
CA PRO A 176 14.47 -13.68 -1.68
C PRO A 176 13.53 -13.44 -0.50
N ASN A 177 12.36 -12.90 -0.79
CA ASN A 177 11.29 -12.80 0.21
C ASN A 177 10.66 -14.18 0.49
N CYS A 178 9.65 -14.22 1.36
CA CYS A 178 9.01 -15.49 1.70
C CYS A 178 8.36 -16.14 0.48
N ALA A 179 7.64 -15.36 -0.33
CA ALA A 179 6.98 -15.84 -1.54
C ALA A 179 7.96 -16.42 -2.58
N GLU A 180 9.05 -15.72 -2.85
CA GLU A 180 10.10 -16.18 -3.78
C GLU A 180 10.75 -17.48 -3.28
N THR A 181 10.97 -17.58 -1.96
CA THR A 181 11.52 -18.80 -1.34
C THR A 181 10.52 -19.97 -1.40
N LEU A 182 9.23 -19.72 -1.17
CA LEU A 182 8.18 -20.74 -1.29
C LEU A 182 8.00 -21.20 -2.74
N LEU A 183 8.08 -20.29 -3.71
CA LEU A 183 8.09 -20.63 -5.12
C LEU A 183 9.28 -21.52 -5.48
N LEU A 184 10.48 -21.24 -4.94
CA LEU A 184 11.64 -22.09 -5.13
C LEU A 184 11.37 -23.52 -4.63
N TRP A 185 10.77 -23.68 -3.45
CA TRP A 185 10.39 -24.99 -2.92
C TRP A 185 9.32 -25.69 -3.76
N ALA A 186 8.39 -24.94 -4.37
CA ALA A 186 7.42 -25.49 -5.31
C ALA A 186 8.12 -26.03 -6.58
N CYS A 187 9.11 -25.30 -7.12
CA CYS A 187 9.93 -25.75 -8.24
C CYS A 187 10.73 -27.01 -7.89
N VAL A 188 11.36 -27.07 -6.71
CA VAL A 188 12.08 -28.26 -6.23
C VAL A 188 11.12 -29.44 -6.07
N THR A 189 9.90 -29.21 -5.58
CA THR A 189 8.85 -30.23 -5.48
C THR A 189 8.52 -30.81 -6.86
N GLY A 190 8.28 -29.95 -7.85
CA GLY A 190 8.02 -30.38 -9.23
C GLY A 190 9.17 -31.19 -9.82
N PHE A 191 10.42 -30.73 -9.61
CA PHE A 191 11.62 -31.46 -10.04
C PHE A 191 11.72 -32.85 -9.41
N MET A 192 11.53 -32.97 -8.09
CA MET A 192 11.58 -34.27 -7.39
C MET A 192 10.53 -35.25 -7.90
N ILE A 193 9.29 -34.77 -8.12
CA ILE A 193 8.20 -35.58 -8.66
C ILE A 193 8.55 -36.08 -10.08
N CYS A 194 9.08 -35.22 -10.95
CA CYS A 194 9.52 -35.62 -12.29
C CYS A 194 10.65 -36.66 -12.28
N GLN A 195 11.46 -36.72 -11.20
CA GLN A 195 12.48 -37.74 -11.00
C GLN A 195 11.94 -39.02 -10.32
N GLY A 196 10.64 -39.12 -10.06
CA GLY A 196 10.03 -40.24 -9.34
C GLY A 196 10.37 -40.28 -7.85
N MET A 197 10.84 -39.17 -7.28
CA MET A 197 11.21 -39.05 -5.87
C MET A 197 10.05 -38.51 -5.03
N TRP A 198 9.93 -38.97 -3.79
CA TRP A 198 9.00 -38.40 -2.81
C TRP A 198 9.48 -37.00 -2.35
N PRO A 199 8.67 -35.92 -2.46
CA PRO A 199 9.12 -34.54 -2.27
C PRO A 199 9.33 -34.09 -0.81
N GLN A 200 9.67 -35.01 0.08
CA GLN A 200 9.83 -34.75 1.53
C GLN A 200 10.77 -33.59 1.87
N TYR A 201 11.88 -33.43 1.15
CA TYR A 201 12.85 -32.37 1.42
C TYR A 201 12.30 -31.00 1.03
N ALA A 202 11.59 -30.91 -0.09
CA ALA A 202 10.96 -29.67 -0.54
C ALA A 202 9.83 -29.25 0.40
N LEU A 203 8.99 -30.20 0.84
CA LEU A 203 7.93 -29.94 1.82
C LEU A 203 8.49 -29.47 3.17
N ARG A 204 9.58 -30.10 3.64
CA ARG A 204 10.29 -29.65 4.86
C ARG A 204 10.89 -28.27 4.68
N GLY A 205 11.50 -27.98 3.53
CA GLY A 205 12.05 -26.67 3.19
C GLY A 205 10.99 -25.56 3.20
N ALA A 206 9.83 -25.81 2.60
CA ALA A 206 8.70 -24.90 2.63
C ALA A 206 8.22 -24.65 4.07
N LEU A 207 8.07 -25.71 4.87
CA LEU A 207 7.69 -25.61 6.28
C LEU A 207 8.71 -24.78 7.10
N TYR A 208 10.01 -25.05 6.93
CA TYR A 208 11.05 -24.29 7.63
C TYR A 208 11.11 -22.83 7.20
N THR A 209 10.75 -22.51 5.96
CA THR A 209 10.64 -21.13 5.48
C THR A 209 9.56 -20.37 6.22
N ILE A 210 8.38 -20.99 6.38
CA ILE A 210 7.26 -20.42 7.15
C ILE A 210 7.66 -20.23 8.62
N ILE A 211 8.23 -21.27 9.24
CA ILE A 211 8.65 -21.22 10.64
C ILE A 211 9.72 -20.13 10.84
N ALA A 212 10.72 -20.04 9.97
CA ALA A 212 11.77 -19.03 10.08
C ALA A 212 11.20 -17.61 10.01
N ASN A 213 10.24 -17.35 9.11
CA ASN A 213 9.57 -16.06 9.01
C ASN A 213 8.77 -15.71 10.28
N VAL A 214 7.99 -16.67 10.80
CA VAL A 214 7.23 -16.49 12.05
C VAL A 214 8.16 -16.25 13.23
N VAL A 215 9.23 -17.04 13.37
CA VAL A 215 10.22 -16.87 14.45
C VAL A 215 10.93 -15.52 14.34
N HIS A 216 11.27 -15.08 13.12
CA HIS A 216 11.87 -13.77 12.89
C HIS A 216 10.93 -12.63 13.29
N ASP A 217 9.65 -12.68 12.91
CA ASP A 217 8.67 -11.66 13.29
C ASP A 217 8.34 -11.70 14.79
N CYS A 218 8.31 -12.88 15.41
CA CYS A 218 8.26 -13.03 16.86
C CYS A 218 9.46 -12.36 17.53
N TYR A 219 10.69 -12.64 17.07
CA TYR A 219 11.89 -11.97 17.58
C TYR A 219 11.81 -10.45 17.42
N ARG A 220 11.35 -9.98 16.25
CA ARG A 220 11.21 -8.55 15.95
C ARG A 220 10.20 -7.87 16.89
N HIS A 221 8.98 -8.39 17.00
CA HIS A 221 7.90 -7.73 17.72
C HIS A 221 7.90 -7.99 19.23
N LEU A 222 8.41 -9.14 19.68
CA LEU A 222 8.42 -9.50 21.10
C LEU A 222 9.71 -9.09 21.81
N TRP A 223 10.80 -8.88 21.07
CA TRP A 223 12.11 -8.60 21.66
C TRP A 223 12.77 -7.36 21.05
N ARG A 224 13.19 -7.40 19.78
CA ARG A 224 14.06 -6.37 19.19
C ARG A 224 13.42 -4.98 19.14
N ASP A 225 12.18 -4.92 18.69
CA ASP A 225 11.40 -3.69 18.48
C ASP A 225 10.15 -3.67 19.37
N ALA A 226 10.23 -4.28 20.57
CA ALA A 226 9.10 -4.34 21.50
C ALA A 226 8.55 -2.93 21.80
N ASP A 227 9.41 -1.92 21.91
CA ASP A 227 9.02 -0.53 22.16
C ASP A 227 8.15 0.07 21.05
N ARG A 228 8.33 -0.34 19.78
CA ARG A 228 7.47 0.14 18.68
C ARG A 228 6.03 -0.32 18.85
N THR A 229 5.82 -1.41 19.58
CA THR A 229 4.48 -1.95 19.83
C THR A 229 3.79 -1.28 21.02
N HIS A 230 4.53 -0.55 21.87
CA HIS A 230 3.96 0.19 23.00
C HIS A 230 3.15 1.42 22.58
N ASN A 231 3.45 2.00 21.42
CA ASN A 231 2.72 3.15 20.87
C ASN A 231 1.53 2.76 19.98
N LEU A 232 1.28 1.46 19.79
CA LEU A 232 0.12 1.01 19.03
C LEU A 232 -1.13 1.21 19.86
N ASN A 233 -2.18 1.77 19.23
CA ASN A 233 -3.50 1.95 19.85
C ASN A 233 -4.18 0.58 20.05
N ILE A 234 -3.87 -0.12 21.15
CA ILE A 234 -4.33 -1.48 21.48
C ILE A 234 -4.99 -1.48 22.86
N GLU A 235 -6.32 -1.59 22.91
CA GLU A 235 -7.11 -1.56 24.15
C GLU A 235 -8.23 -2.61 24.18
N PRO A 236 -8.48 -3.33 25.30
CA PRO A 236 -7.56 -3.51 26.41
C PRO A 236 -6.29 -4.21 25.92
N LYS A 237 -5.17 -3.93 26.59
CA LYS A 237 -3.82 -4.38 26.19
C LYS A 237 -3.79 -5.90 25.99
N ILE A 238 -3.88 -6.34 24.74
CA ILE A 238 -3.69 -7.75 24.38
C ILE A 238 -2.30 -8.13 24.89
N SER A 239 -2.25 -9.12 25.77
CA SER A 239 -1.03 -9.47 26.51
C SER A 239 -0.85 -10.98 26.59
N GLY A 240 0.34 -11.39 27.01
CA GLY A 240 0.71 -12.80 27.18
C GLY A 240 0.52 -13.61 25.90
N LEU A 241 -0.19 -14.73 26.00
CA LEU A 241 -0.36 -15.68 24.89
C LEU A 241 -1.12 -15.05 23.71
N SER A 242 -2.16 -14.26 23.98
CA SER A 242 -2.96 -13.61 22.93
C SER A 242 -2.11 -12.64 22.08
N TRP A 243 -1.12 -12.00 22.69
CA TRP A 243 -0.16 -11.15 21.99
C TRP A 243 0.75 -11.96 21.06
N GLY A 244 1.30 -13.08 21.57
CA GLY A 244 2.08 -14.00 20.75
C GLY A 244 1.29 -14.54 19.56
N ILE A 245 0.00 -14.88 19.75
CA ILE A 245 -0.88 -15.32 18.66
C ILE A 245 -1.09 -14.19 17.64
N ALA A 246 -1.29 -12.94 18.07
CA ALA A 246 -1.45 -11.81 17.16
C ALA A 246 -0.20 -11.57 16.30
N VAL A 247 1.00 -11.74 16.87
CA VAL A 247 2.27 -11.64 16.14
C VAL A 247 2.45 -12.80 15.14
N ILE A 248 2.04 -14.02 15.50
CA ILE A 248 2.06 -15.14 14.56
C ILE A 248 1.08 -14.89 13.41
N GLU A 249 -0.14 -14.46 13.71
CA GLU A 249 -1.16 -14.14 12.72
C GLU A 249 -0.71 -12.99 11.80
N SER A 250 -0.07 -11.95 12.33
CA SER A 250 0.47 -10.84 11.53
C SER A 250 1.56 -11.30 10.55
N SER A 251 2.40 -12.25 10.98
CA SER A 251 3.44 -12.86 10.13
C SER A 251 2.81 -13.59 8.95
N LEU A 252 1.72 -14.35 9.18
CA LEU A 252 0.99 -15.06 8.13
C LEU A 252 0.34 -14.07 7.13
N ILE A 253 -0.24 -12.98 7.62
CA ILE A 253 -0.84 -11.93 6.78
C ILE A 253 0.22 -11.29 5.88
N ARG A 254 1.40 -10.96 6.43
CA ARG A 254 2.53 -10.41 5.67
C ARG A 254 2.98 -11.37 4.57
N MET A 255 3.25 -12.63 4.90
CA MET A 255 3.70 -13.64 3.93
C MET A 255 2.67 -13.85 2.81
N ALA A 256 1.38 -13.89 3.14
CA ALA A 256 0.32 -14.00 2.14
C ALA A 256 0.28 -12.77 1.22
N SER A 257 0.46 -11.56 1.76
CA SER A 257 0.50 -10.32 0.97
C SER A 257 1.68 -10.30 -0.01
N GLU A 258 2.86 -10.77 0.40
CA GLU A 258 4.04 -10.91 -0.48
C GLU A 258 3.76 -11.84 -1.66
N ASP A 259 3.15 -13.00 -1.42
CA ASP A 259 2.88 -14.01 -2.45
C ASP A 259 1.91 -13.53 -3.52
N VAL A 260 0.84 -12.86 -3.09
CA VAL A 260 -0.17 -12.31 -3.98
C VAL A 260 0.41 -11.21 -4.85
N ARG A 261 1.25 -10.35 -4.28
CA ARG A 261 1.88 -9.25 -5.01
C ARG A 261 2.81 -9.75 -6.12
N GLU A 262 3.64 -10.73 -5.82
CA GLU A 262 4.55 -11.32 -6.83
C GLU A 262 3.77 -12.02 -7.95
N THR A 263 2.66 -12.68 -7.60
CA THR A 263 1.77 -13.32 -8.58
C THR A 263 1.07 -12.28 -9.46
N ALA A 264 0.56 -11.19 -8.87
CA ALA A 264 -0.14 -10.12 -9.59
C ALA A 264 0.80 -9.35 -10.53
N ARG A 265 2.02 -9.03 -10.06
CA ARG A 265 3.07 -8.42 -10.87
C ARG A 265 3.32 -9.21 -12.15
N ARG A 266 3.55 -10.53 -12.02
CA ARG A 266 3.82 -11.41 -13.15
C ARG A 266 2.61 -11.57 -14.06
N SER A 267 1.42 -11.59 -13.49
CA SER A 267 0.18 -11.69 -14.25
C SER A 267 -0.01 -10.48 -15.16
N LEU A 268 0.34 -9.27 -14.74
CA LEU A 268 0.26 -8.08 -15.60
C LEU A 268 1.39 -7.96 -16.62
N ASP A 269 2.57 -8.52 -16.32
CA ASP A 269 3.65 -8.67 -17.32
C ASP A 269 3.26 -9.67 -18.43
N ILE A 270 2.55 -10.75 -18.09
CA ILE A 270 2.05 -11.76 -19.04
C ILE A 270 0.79 -11.27 -19.76
N TYR A 271 -0.08 -10.56 -19.04
CA TYR A 271 -1.26 -9.91 -19.56
C TYR A 271 -0.99 -8.42 -19.83
N SER A 272 -0.13 -8.17 -20.82
CA SER A 272 -0.36 -7.05 -21.73
C SER A 272 -1.69 -7.30 -22.45
N PHE A 273 -2.79 -6.97 -21.77
CA PHE A 273 -4.19 -7.12 -22.23
C PHE A 273 -4.48 -6.29 -23.51
N ASP A 274 -3.49 -5.55 -24.02
CA ASP A 274 -3.52 -4.78 -25.26
C ASP A 274 -3.11 -5.54 -26.52
N ARG A 275 -2.74 -6.82 -26.43
CA ARG A 275 -2.53 -7.65 -27.64
C ARG A 275 -3.85 -8.08 -28.34
N LEU A 276 -4.94 -7.36 -28.09
CA LEU A 276 -6.19 -7.46 -28.85
C LEU A 276 -6.80 -6.11 -29.26
N HIS A 277 -6.08 -4.98 -29.22
CA HIS A 277 -6.60 -3.76 -29.87
C HIS A 277 -5.62 -2.69 -30.36
N LYS A 278 -4.71 -3.12 -31.26
CA LYS A 278 -4.10 -2.32 -32.35
C LYS A 278 -2.60 -2.02 -32.19
N THR A 279 -1.86 -2.68 -33.08
CA THR A 279 -0.94 -2.02 -34.00
C THR A 279 0.26 -1.28 -33.38
N ILE A 280 1.34 -2.05 -33.26
CA ILE A 280 2.71 -1.64 -33.57
C ILE A 280 2.73 -0.51 -34.61
N THR A 281 3.27 0.66 -34.28
CA THR A 281 4.38 1.27 -35.03
C THR A 281 4.88 2.58 -34.41
N LYS A 282 6.22 2.73 -34.42
CA LYS A 282 7.01 3.98 -34.36
C LYS A 282 7.11 4.63 -32.96
N TYR A 283 8.23 4.63 -32.23
CA TYR A 283 9.61 5.01 -32.59
C TYR A 283 10.63 4.54 -31.51
N PRO A 284 11.94 4.40 -31.83
CA PRO A 284 13.02 4.23 -30.85
C PRO A 284 13.59 5.59 -30.39
N PHE A 285 14.18 5.70 -29.19
CA PHE A 285 15.55 6.23 -28.97
C PHE A 285 15.98 6.35 -27.49
N LYS A 286 17.22 5.88 -27.26
CA LYS A 286 18.33 6.36 -26.42
C LYS A 286 18.13 6.89 -24.98
N LYS A 287 18.82 6.18 -24.08
CA LYS A 287 19.79 6.63 -23.06
C LYS A 287 19.85 8.14 -22.79
N ALA A 288 19.47 8.51 -21.56
CA ALA A 288 20.02 9.67 -20.87
C ALA A 288 20.43 9.22 -19.46
N GLY A 289 21.68 9.52 -19.09
CA GLY A 289 22.16 9.36 -17.73
C GLY A 289 21.42 10.32 -16.79
N MET A 290 21.16 9.87 -15.57
CA MET A 290 20.65 10.72 -14.50
C MET A 290 21.42 10.42 -13.23
N GLU A 291 22.04 11.47 -12.68
CA GLU A 291 22.43 11.56 -11.29
C GLU A 291 21.20 11.41 -10.40
N LEU A 292 21.33 10.57 -9.37
CA LEU A 292 20.30 10.27 -8.39
C LEU A 292 20.05 11.49 -7.48
N ARG A 293 18.83 12.02 -7.49
CA ARG A 293 18.36 12.98 -6.47
C ARG A 293 17.81 12.25 -5.23
N PRO A 294 17.86 12.86 -4.03
CA PRO A 294 17.54 12.21 -2.75
C PRO A 294 16.05 11.92 -2.49
N GLU A 295 15.14 12.28 -3.40
CA GLU A 295 13.69 12.29 -3.18
C GLU A 295 13.01 10.92 -3.40
N LEU A 296 13.76 9.88 -3.79
CA LEU A 296 13.28 8.55 -4.17
C LEU A 296 13.09 7.56 -3.00
N LYS A 297 12.94 8.02 -1.74
CA LYS A 297 12.88 7.11 -0.59
C LYS A 297 11.47 6.61 -0.22
N LEU A 298 10.39 7.18 -0.75
CA LEU A 298 9.07 7.07 -0.11
C LEU A 298 7.99 6.20 -0.76
N LEU A 299 8.13 5.81 -2.03
CA LEU A 299 7.25 4.78 -2.61
C LEU A 299 7.55 3.35 -2.11
N CYS A 300 8.60 3.20 -1.30
CA CYS A 300 9.17 1.93 -0.88
C CYS A 300 9.34 1.82 0.65
N PHE A 301 8.60 2.62 1.43
CA PHE A 301 8.66 2.52 2.90
C PHE A 301 7.97 1.29 3.49
N GLN A 302 7.47 0.37 2.66
CA GLN A 302 7.19 -0.97 3.17
C GLN A 302 8.46 -1.72 3.61
N TYR A 303 9.66 -1.21 3.26
CA TYR A 303 10.91 -1.90 3.51
C TYR A 303 12.12 -1.05 3.93
N LYS A 304 12.05 0.29 3.96
CA LYS A 304 13.21 1.11 4.37
C LYS A 304 13.49 1.12 5.87
N SER A 305 12.65 0.44 6.66
CA SER A 305 12.90 0.04 8.04
C SER A 305 13.04 -1.49 8.19
N VAL A 306 13.31 -2.20 7.09
CA VAL A 306 13.31 -3.68 6.97
C VAL A 306 14.60 -4.21 6.31
N MET A 307 15.75 -3.57 6.55
CA MET A 307 17.07 -4.21 6.53
C MET A 307 17.93 -3.63 7.65
#